data_AF-A0A1E5L9S9-F1
#
_entry.id   AF-A0A1E5L9S9-F1
#
_cell.length_a   1.000
_cell.length_b   1.000
_cell.length_c   1.000
_cell.angle_alpha   90.00
_cell.angle_beta   90.00
_cell.angle_gamma   90.00
#
_symmetry.space_group_name_H-M   'P 1'
#
loop_
_entity.id
_entity.type
_entity.pdbx_description
1 polymer ?
#
loop_
_entity_poly.entity_id
_entity_poly.type
_entity_poly.pdbx_seq_one_letter_code
_entity_poly.pdbx_strand_id
1 'polypeptide(L)'
;MDDANSFEKVIIVEGKNDKEKILQVLKEPVQIICTYGTLGEEKMDELVLRFEHDDVYVLVDADESGNKIRQYIKRTLPNAKHIYTRKMYGQVSSTPLEYLTKILDNAHFEVNEFQEFQEFQE
;
A
#
# COMPACT_ATOMS: atom_id res chain seq x y z
N MET A 1 -5.20 -5.41 -30.36
CA MET A 1 -4.47 -4.25 -29.81
C MET A 1 -4.37 -4.57 -28.33
N ASP A 2 -3.39 -5.40 -28.00
CA ASP A 2 -3.37 -6.19 -26.78
C ASP A 2 -2.06 -5.89 -26.07
N ASP A 3 -1.99 -4.74 -25.39
CA ASP A 3 -0.87 -4.36 -24.53
C ASP A 3 -1.34 -3.27 -23.55
N ALA A 4 -2.34 -3.59 -22.73
CA ALA A 4 -2.54 -2.87 -21.49
C ALA A 4 -2.33 -3.89 -20.40
N ASN A 5 -1.16 -3.86 -19.79
CA ASN A 5 -0.97 -4.44 -18.47
C ASN A 5 -1.85 -3.61 -17.51
N SER A 6 -3.16 -3.88 -17.53
CA SER A 6 -4.18 -3.25 -16.71
C SER A 6 -4.03 -3.82 -15.31
N PHE A 7 -3.11 -3.25 -14.55
CA PHE A 7 -3.08 -3.48 -13.11
C PHE A 7 -4.43 -3.01 -12.56
N GLU A 8 -5.31 -3.94 -12.17
CA GLU A 8 -6.63 -3.59 -11.63
C GLU A 8 -6.51 -2.84 -10.29
N LYS A 9 -5.40 -3.06 -9.56
CA LYS A 9 -5.12 -2.47 -8.25
C LYS A 9 -3.84 -1.67 -8.24
N VAL A 10 -3.88 -0.55 -7.51
CA VAL A 10 -2.76 0.37 -7.30
C VAL A 10 -2.53 0.56 -5.81
N ILE A 11 -1.27 0.46 -5.33
CA ILE A 11 -0.91 0.80 -3.95
C ILE A 11 0.03 2.01 -3.94
N ILE A 12 -0.36 3.05 -3.21
CA ILE A 12 0.46 4.24 -2.94
C ILE A 12 1.18 4.05 -1.60
N VAL A 13 2.51 4.18 -1.62
CA VAL A 13 3.42 4.05 -0.46
C VAL A 13 4.40 5.23 -0.39
N GLU A 14 5.09 5.43 0.74
CA GLU A 14 6.05 6.54 0.87
C GLU A 14 7.40 6.26 0.22
N GLY A 15 7.96 5.08 0.47
CA GLY A 15 9.34 4.76 0.09
C GLY A 15 9.49 3.53 -0.79
N LYS A 16 10.71 3.34 -1.30
CA LYS A 16 11.10 2.11 -2.02
C LYS A 16 11.10 0.89 -1.11
N ASN A 17 11.53 1.05 0.14
CA ASN A 17 11.56 -0.05 1.11
C ASN A 17 10.15 -0.59 1.40
N ASP A 18 9.14 0.28 1.41
CA ASP A 18 7.75 -0.13 1.59
C ASP A 18 7.28 -0.97 0.40
N LYS A 19 7.58 -0.49 -0.82
CA LYS A 19 7.32 -1.23 -2.06
C LYS A 19 7.98 -2.60 -2.06
N GLU A 20 9.28 -2.67 -1.75
CA GLU A 20 10.04 -3.92 -1.70
C GLU A 20 9.47 -4.89 -0.67
N LYS A 21 8.98 -4.39 0.46
CA LYS A 21 8.37 -5.22 1.50
C LYS A 21 7.00 -5.76 1.10
N ILE A 22 6.16 -4.94 0.47
CA ILE A 22 4.84 -5.34 -0.02
C ILE A 22 4.97 -6.37 -1.15
N LEU A 23 5.95 -6.22 -2.04
CA LEU A 23 6.20 -7.18 -3.12
C LEU A 23 6.60 -8.57 -2.63
N GLN A 24 7.14 -8.70 -1.41
CA GLN A 24 7.42 -10.02 -0.80
C GLN A 24 6.14 -10.75 -0.41
N VAL A 25 5.02 -10.04 -0.30
CA VAL A 25 3.75 -10.56 0.20
C VAL A 25 2.75 -10.80 -0.93
N LEU A 26 2.72 -9.94 -1.94
CA LEU A 26 1.74 -10.02 -3.04
C LEU A 26 1.99 -11.22 -3.96
N LYS A 27 0.89 -11.84 -4.40
CA LYS A 27 0.86 -12.94 -5.38
C LYS A 27 0.15 -12.57 -6.68
N GLU A 28 -0.49 -11.41 -6.74
CA GLU A 28 -1.07 -10.82 -7.95
C GLU A 28 -0.24 -9.64 -8.48
N PRO A 29 -0.33 -9.31 -9.78
CA PRO A 29 0.28 -8.09 -10.30
C PRO A 29 -0.41 -6.85 -9.73
N VAL A 30 0.33 -6.00 -9.02
CA VAL A 30 -0.15 -4.73 -8.47
C VAL A 30 0.80 -3.60 -8.84
N GLN A 31 0.23 -2.46 -9.24
CA GLN A 31 1.04 -1.27 -9.47
C GLN A 31 1.36 -0.59 -8.13
N ILE A 32 2.65 -0.48 -7.77
CA ILE A 32 3.08 0.20 -6.54
C ILE A 32 3.81 1.50 -6.87
N ILE A 33 3.29 2.60 -6.32
CA ILE A 33 3.73 3.97 -6.55
C ILE A 33 4.34 4.53 -5.26
N CYS A 34 5.59 4.98 -5.33
CA CYS A 34 6.27 5.60 -4.21
C CYS A 34 6.10 7.13 -4.24
N THR A 35 5.68 7.73 -3.13
CA THR A 35 5.51 9.18 -3.00
C THR A 35 6.81 9.93 -2.70
N TYR A 36 7.85 9.22 -2.26
CA TYR A 36 9.14 9.78 -1.84
C TYR A 36 9.02 10.88 -0.76
N GLY A 37 8.09 10.71 0.18
CA GLY A 37 7.92 11.53 1.40
C GLY A 37 7.33 12.94 1.20
N THR A 38 7.63 13.61 0.10
CA THR A 38 7.11 14.94 -0.25
C THR A 38 7.01 15.08 -1.76
N LEU A 39 6.30 14.16 -2.41
CA LEU A 39 5.82 14.41 -3.76
C LEU A 39 5.00 15.72 -3.70
N GLY A 40 5.48 16.77 -4.38
CA GLY A 40 4.80 18.07 -4.42
C GLY A 40 3.36 17.91 -4.91
N GLU A 41 2.46 18.77 -4.43
CA GLU A 41 1.02 18.66 -4.67
C GLU A 41 0.70 18.44 -6.16
N GLU A 42 1.35 19.16 -7.08
CA GLU A 42 1.16 19.02 -8.53
C GLU A 42 1.34 17.59 -9.06
N LYS A 43 2.36 16.87 -8.56
CA LYS A 43 2.60 15.49 -8.99
C LYS A 43 1.66 14.52 -8.30
N MET A 44 1.21 14.82 -7.08
CA MET A 44 0.19 14.02 -6.43
C MET A 44 -1.16 14.19 -7.15
N ASP A 45 -1.49 15.40 -7.62
CA ASP A 45 -2.65 15.66 -8.48
C ASP A 45 -2.57 14.88 -9.80
N GLU A 46 -1.40 14.83 -10.44
CA GLU A 46 -1.19 14.00 -11.64
C GLU A 46 -1.46 12.52 -11.36
N LEU A 47 -0.99 12.00 -10.22
CA LEU A 47 -1.25 10.62 -9.80
C LEU A 47 -2.74 10.39 -9.55
N VAL A 48 -3.40 11.31 -8.84
CA VAL A 48 -4.83 11.22 -8.55
C VAL A 48 -5.64 11.14 -9.85
N LEU A 49 -5.37 12.02 -10.81
CA LEU A 49 -6.03 12.01 -12.12
C LEU A 49 -5.74 10.73 -12.90
N ARG A 50 -4.51 10.23 -12.83
CA ARG A 50 -4.10 9.03 -13.57
C ARG A 50 -4.81 7.77 -13.09
N PHE A 51 -5.11 7.66 -11.81
CA PHE A 51 -5.65 6.44 -11.19
C PHE A 51 -7.08 6.64 -10.64
N GLU A 52 -7.80 7.66 -11.09
CA GLU A 52 -9.14 7.98 -10.57
C GLU A 52 -10.16 6.85 -10.81
N HIS A 53 -9.93 6.03 -11.83
CA HIS A 53 -10.80 4.91 -12.23
C HIS A 53 -10.28 3.53 -11.79
N ASP A 54 -9.12 3.45 -11.14
CA ASP A 54 -8.53 2.21 -10.67
C ASP A 54 -8.89 1.93 -9.20
N ASP A 55 -8.71 0.68 -8.76
CA ASP A 55 -8.80 0.36 -7.33
C ASP A 55 -7.52 0.84 -6.60
N VAL A 56 -7.57 2.07 -6.09
CA VAL A 56 -6.45 2.70 -5.39
C VAL A 56 -6.47 2.38 -3.90
N TYR A 57 -5.33 1.93 -3.39
CA TYR A 57 -5.08 1.65 -1.99
C TYR A 57 -3.94 2.52 -1.46
N VAL A 58 -4.06 3.00 -0.23
CA VAL A 58 -3.06 3.86 0.41
C VAL A 58 -2.50 3.18 1.64
N LEU A 59 -1.23 2.82 1.59
CA LEU A 59 -0.49 2.20 2.70
C LEU A 59 0.78 3.03 2.97
N VAL A 60 0.63 4.01 3.84
CA VAL A 60 1.68 4.98 4.22
C VAL A 60 2.03 4.82 5.71
N ASP A 61 3.14 5.43 6.12
CA ASP A 61 3.66 5.30 7.48
C ASP A 61 2.68 5.87 8.51
N ALA A 62 2.76 5.34 9.73
CA ALA A 62 1.95 5.75 10.86
C ALA A 62 2.59 6.93 11.61
N ASP A 63 3.10 7.92 10.88
CA ASP A 63 3.77 9.11 11.38
C ASP A 63 3.13 10.42 10.87
N GLU A 64 3.74 11.57 11.12
CA GLU A 64 3.19 12.86 10.68
C GLU A 64 3.19 13.01 9.15
N SER A 65 4.24 12.51 8.46
CA SER A 65 4.39 12.57 7.00
C SER A 65 3.29 11.76 6.33
N GLY A 66 3.15 10.49 6.70
CA GLY A 66 2.13 9.60 6.17
C GLY A 66 0.72 10.12 6.44
N ASN A 67 0.49 10.75 7.60
CA ASN A 67 -0.80 11.39 7.90
C ASN A 67 -1.10 12.59 6.98
N LYS A 68 -0.11 13.41 6.60
CA LYS A 68 -0.29 14.50 5.63
C LYS A 68 -0.68 13.97 4.26
N ILE A 69 0.03 12.96 3.77
CA ILE A 69 -0.28 12.28 2.50
C ILE A 69 -1.71 11.70 2.55
N ARG A 70 -2.04 11.02 3.64
CA ARG A 70 -3.37 10.44 3.85
C ARG A 70 -4.48 11.48 3.82
N GLN A 71 -4.29 12.61 4.49
CA GLN A 71 -5.28 13.70 4.50
C GLN A 71 -5.44 14.33 3.11
N TYR A 72 -4.35 14.49 2.37
CA TYR A 72 -4.39 14.99 1.01
C TYR A 72 -5.19 14.04 0.10
N ILE A 73 -4.83 12.76 0.06
CA ILE A 73 -5.50 11.76 -0.79
C ILE A 73 -6.99 11.64 -0.43
N LYS A 74 -7.36 11.69 0.84
CA LYS A 74 -8.79 11.69 1.24
C LYS A 74 -9.60 12.85 0.64
N ARG A 75 -8.95 14.01 0.43
CA ARG A 75 -9.61 15.19 -0.16
C ARG A 75 -9.66 15.12 -1.68
N THR A 76 -8.63 14.57 -2.32
CA THR A 76 -8.47 14.61 -3.78
C THR A 76 -8.93 13.33 -4.49
N LEU A 77 -8.86 12.17 -3.83
CA LEU A 77 -9.25 10.86 -4.34
C LEU A 77 -10.11 10.09 -3.31
N PRO A 78 -11.39 10.46 -3.13
CA PRO A 78 -12.25 9.92 -2.07
C PRO A 78 -12.57 8.43 -2.19
N ASN A 79 -12.42 7.85 -3.39
CA ASN A 79 -12.58 6.42 -3.65
C ASN A 79 -11.38 5.57 -3.22
N ALA A 80 -10.25 6.19 -2.84
CA ALA A 80 -9.08 5.46 -2.38
C ALA A 80 -9.34 4.71 -1.06
N LYS A 81 -8.97 3.43 -1.02
CA LYS A 81 -9.08 2.55 0.15
C LYS A 81 -7.85 2.72 1.04
N HIS A 82 -8.05 3.11 2.29
CA HIS A 82 -6.96 3.38 3.21
C HIS A 82 -6.62 2.17 4.07
N ILE A 83 -5.43 1.60 3.88
CA ILE A 83 -4.87 0.52 4.69
C ILE A 83 -3.95 1.13 5.75
N TYR A 84 -3.86 0.47 6.90
CA TYR A 84 -3.13 0.96 8.06
C TYR A 84 -2.20 -0.12 8.63
N THR A 85 -0.92 0.23 8.77
CA THR A 85 -0.04 -0.48 9.70
C THR A 85 -0.29 -0.02 11.14
N ARG A 86 0.16 -0.80 12.13
CA ARG A 86 0.04 -0.41 13.54
C ARG A 86 1.01 0.71 13.85
N LYS A 87 0.57 1.69 14.65
CA LYS A 87 1.40 2.78 15.14
C LYS A 87 2.70 2.31 15.81
N MET A 88 2.68 1.15 16.48
CA MET A 88 3.87 0.56 17.12
C MET A 88 4.98 0.16 16.13
N TYR A 89 4.64 -0.11 14.87
CA TYR A 89 5.63 -0.43 13.84
C TYR A 89 6.21 0.83 13.21
N GLY A 90 5.49 1.96 13.29
CA GLY A 90 5.89 3.26 12.74
C GLY A 90 5.84 3.27 11.22
N GLN A 91 6.71 2.50 10.57
CA GLN A 91 6.87 2.45 9.12
C GLN A 91 6.28 1.19 8.50
N VAL A 92 5.80 1.28 7.26
CA VAL A 92 5.33 0.14 6.48
C VAL A 92 6.47 -0.87 6.30
N SER A 93 7.66 -0.40 5.90
CA SER A 93 8.89 -1.20 5.82
C SER A 93 9.32 -1.86 7.14
N SER A 94 8.83 -1.40 8.30
CA SER A 94 9.10 -2.03 9.61
C SER A 94 8.01 -3.00 10.08
N THR A 95 6.89 -3.08 9.35
CA THR A 95 5.75 -3.94 9.70
C THR A 95 6.10 -5.42 9.53
N PRO A 96 5.87 -6.31 10.51
CA PRO A 96 6.12 -7.75 10.35
C PRO A 96 5.40 -8.32 9.13
N LEU A 97 6.05 -9.22 8.38
CA LEU A 97 5.49 -9.75 7.13
C LEU A 97 4.16 -10.44 7.36
N GLU A 98 4.02 -11.24 8.42
CA GLU A 98 2.74 -11.88 8.81
C GLU A 98 1.61 -10.87 8.98
N TYR A 99 1.89 -9.74 9.63
CA TYR A 99 0.90 -8.69 9.82
C TYR A 99 0.60 -7.97 8.49
N LEU A 100 1.61 -7.74 7.66
CA LEU A 100 1.46 -7.14 6.34
C LEU A 100 0.60 -8.02 5.41
N THR A 101 0.86 -9.33 5.38
CA THR A 101 0.04 -10.35 4.71
C THR A 101 -1.40 -10.27 5.17
N LYS A 102 -1.64 -10.28 6.49
CA LYS A 102 -2.99 -10.20 7.03
C LYS A 102 -3.72 -8.93 6.60
N ILE A 103 -3.09 -7.75 6.64
CA ILE A 103 -3.80 -6.50 6.27
C ILE A 103 -4.03 -6.38 4.76
N LEU A 104 -3.15 -6.96 3.93
CA LEU A 104 -3.33 -6.98 2.47
C LEU A 104 -4.40 -8.01 2.06
N ASP A 105 -4.41 -9.20 2.67
CA ASP A 105 -5.47 -10.21 2.48
C ASP A 105 -6.85 -9.67 2.86
N ASN A 106 -6.96 -8.99 4.01
CA ASN A 106 -8.20 -8.32 4.42
C ASN A 106 -8.64 -7.19 3.46
N ALA A 107 -7.70 -6.64 2.69
CA ALA A 107 -7.98 -5.66 1.65
C ALA A 107 -8.25 -6.32 0.28
N HIS A 108 -8.44 -7.65 0.26
CA HIS A 108 -8.71 -8.48 -0.92
C HIS A 108 -7.58 -8.51 -1.93
N PHE A 109 -6.33 -8.45 -1.48
CA PHE A 109 -5.18 -8.80 -2.30
C PHE A 109 -4.88 -10.31 -2.20
N GLU A 110 -4.50 -10.93 -3.32
CA GLU A 110 -3.87 -12.23 -3.32
C GLU A 110 -2.47 -12.13 -2.72
N VAL A 111 -2.23 -12.89 -1.66
CA VAL A 111 -0.97 -12.88 -0.90
C VAL A 111 -0.36 -14.27 -0.81
N ASN A 112 0.93 -14.32 -0.48
CA ASN A 112 1.61 -15.57 -0.15
C ASN A 112 1.03 -16.16 1.13
N GLU A 113 0.73 -17.45 1.11
CA GLU A 113 0.34 -18.20 2.30
C GLU A 113 1.48 -18.17 3.32
N PHE A 114 1.22 -17.63 4.51
CA PHE A 114 2.11 -17.79 5.64
C PHE A 114 1.84 -19.15 6.28
N GLN A 115 2.81 -20.05 6.25
CA GLN A 115 2.77 -21.25 7.09
C GLN A 115 2.93 -20.78 8.54
N GLU A 116 1.83 -20.77 9.30
CA GLU A 116 1.90 -20.72 10.76
C GLU A 116 2.72 -21.94 11.22
N PHE A 117 3.95 -21.70 11.69
CA PHE A 117 4.54 -22.64 12.63
C PHE A 117 3.67 -22.57 13.87
N GLN A 118 2.80 -23.57 14.03
CA GLN A 118 2.07 -23.81 15.26
C GLN A 118 3.11 -23.89 16.38
N GLU A 119 3.17 -22.87 17.23
CA GLU A 119 3.82 -23.00 18.52
C GLU A 119 3.03 -24.06 19.30
N PHE A 120 3.56 -25.27 19.34
CA PHE A 120 3.12 -26.27 20.29
C PHE A 120 3.30 -25.68 21.69
N GLN A 121 2.19 -25.43 22.37
CA GLN A 121 2.16 -25.17 23.81
C GLN A 121 2.60 -26.47 24.51
N GLU A 122 3.68 -26.40 25.28
CA GLU A 122 4.10 -27.42 26.26
C GLU A 122 3.39 -27.20 27.60
#